data_AF-A0A9W3AFY8-F1
#
_entry.id   AF-A0A9W3AFY8-F1
#
_cell.length_a   1.000
_cell.length_b   1.000
_cell.length_c   1.000
_cell.angle_alpha   90.00
_cell.angle_beta   90.00
_cell.angle_gamma   90.00
#
_symmetry.space_group_name_H-M   'P 1'
#
loop_
_entity.id
_entity.type
_entity.pdbx_description
1 polymer ?
#
loop_
_entity_poly.entity_id
_entity_poly.type
_entity_poly.pdbx_seq_one_letter_code
_entity_poly.pdbx_strand_id
1 'polypeptide(L)'
;MVTIRHIHIILLCCCGYTKAYACDVGWFGPVCQYQCHCENTQCDHDGNCINSAKCTSGWFGYKCQYYDLVVNATNFKDLPTWLTDNDQNTCNTMSDVFPSISLRWNKMYLFRYLRLAVKHKISDTDIGLQFYTNESIEVNCTDFHYVLINERTLDIHCGDRNSAIEHILVRGKGIKDLCSIHLSGGRNVALKQRTYQTSNYTAFTSSAKAVEGDTSQRLNSLDSSCTHTAALSTPPSWTITFTNTLTIDRIVIYNRADCCSQRLSNFTLQAFGEKKELVFHYTDSRTLLMYEVIDIRSLTIKSISITANYKDKEVGKKIILSLCEVQTYGDCPRGKWGLECDRNCPTECLDWCNVQDGTCDTRCVGYSNPPYCNQVCEPGRWGLNCTKYCSTKCNGTCNRMNGLCDGGCLGFSNPPACTQKCDSGRWGPNCSRACSYRCFGRCNSLNGVCDEGCLGFENPPTCNISCVKGLYGMNCSLPCSNICNNSDCHPVTGQCLSCRQGLEGHYCHKVGSKFNIESFGLGFGTGLGILFVLVVIIVTVCVWCKHTRLSSRLTQSSDRMTFQVKTIYSETHAHGANFYVTKHDWLQQKSGRAI
;
A
#
# COMPACT_ATOMS: atom_id res chain seq x y z
N MET A 1 55.42 5.38 45.89
CA MET A 1 54.57 4.32 46.46
C MET A 1 53.30 4.96 46.99
N VAL A 2 52.16 4.47 46.51
CA VAL A 2 50.80 4.52 47.09
C VAL A 2 50.06 5.87 47.17
N THR A 3 48.99 5.89 46.39
CA THR A 3 47.79 6.74 46.30
C THR A 3 46.98 6.89 47.59
N ILE A 4 46.16 7.95 47.71
CA ILE A 4 44.67 7.89 47.75
C ILE A 4 44.03 9.29 47.70
N ARG A 5 43.18 9.46 46.66
CA ARG A 5 41.91 10.18 46.49
C ARG A 5 41.65 11.51 47.23
N HIS A 6 41.30 12.54 46.45
CA HIS A 6 40.13 13.38 46.70
C HIS A 6 39.32 13.52 45.40
N ILE A 7 38.03 13.18 45.47
CA ILE A 7 37.05 13.25 44.39
C ILE A 7 36.43 14.65 44.45
N HIS A 8 36.62 15.46 43.41
CA HIS A 8 35.80 16.65 43.17
C HIS A 8 34.83 16.36 42.03
N ILE A 9 33.54 16.31 42.39
CA ILE A 9 32.41 16.30 41.46
C ILE A 9 32.33 17.71 40.86
N ILE A 10 32.71 17.84 39.59
CA ILE A 10 32.43 19.04 38.79
C ILE A 10 31.11 18.77 38.07
N LEU A 11 30.06 19.49 38.48
CA LEU A 11 28.85 19.64 37.69
C LEU A 11 29.23 20.33 36.36
N LEU A 12 29.39 19.53 35.31
CA LEU A 12 29.36 20.02 33.93
C LEU A 12 27.90 20.34 33.60
N CYS A 13 27.56 21.62 33.69
CA CYS A 13 26.37 22.16 33.05
C CYS A 13 26.57 22.02 31.54
N CYS A 14 26.05 20.93 30.95
CA CYS A 14 25.95 20.75 29.51
C CYS A 14 24.91 21.71 28.91
N CYS A 15 25.21 23.02 28.91
CA CYS A 15 24.72 23.89 27.84
C CYS A 15 25.71 23.76 26.69
N GLY A 16 25.56 22.69 25.91
CA GLY A 16 26.21 22.56 24.62
C GLY A 16 25.68 23.66 23.70
N TYR A 17 26.33 24.82 23.71
CA TYR A 17 26.30 25.72 22.57
C TYR A 17 26.99 24.99 21.42
N THR A 18 26.24 24.22 20.64
CA THR A 18 26.67 23.84 19.30
C THR A 18 26.76 25.14 18.52
N LYS A 19 27.97 25.64 18.27
CA LYS A 19 28.18 26.61 17.19
C LYS A 19 27.53 25.99 15.94
N ALA A 20 26.49 26.62 15.43
CA ALA A 20 25.97 26.30 14.11
C ALA A 20 27.14 26.50 13.13
N TYR A 21 27.68 25.41 12.60
CA TYR A 21 28.68 25.48 11.54
C TYR A 21 27.98 26.11 10.34
N ALA A 22 28.41 27.30 9.94
CA ALA A 22 27.94 27.88 8.69
C ALA A 22 28.48 27.02 7.54
N CYS A 23 27.59 26.57 6.66
CA CYS A 23 27.97 25.81 5.49
C CYS A 23 28.74 26.66 4.48
N ASP A 24 29.60 26.03 3.68
CA ASP A 24 30.19 26.67 2.52
C ASP A 24 29.09 27.17 1.57
N VAL A 25 29.40 28.21 0.79
CA VAL A 25 28.47 28.77 -0.19
C VAL A 25 27.96 27.66 -1.12
N GLY A 26 26.65 27.60 -1.32
CA GLY A 26 26.00 26.57 -2.13
C GLY A 26 25.66 25.28 -1.38
N TRP A 27 25.77 25.25 -0.05
CA TRP A 27 25.38 24.10 0.78
C TRP A 27 24.50 24.50 1.96
N PHE A 28 23.61 23.61 2.39
CA PHE A 28 22.74 23.84 3.55
C PHE A 28 22.42 22.53 4.31
N GLY A 29 21.72 22.66 5.44
CA GLY A 29 21.33 21.55 6.30
C GLY A 29 22.24 21.36 7.52
N PRO A 30 21.83 20.50 8.47
CA PRO A 30 22.46 20.39 9.80
C PRO A 30 23.94 19.97 9.76
N VAL A 31 24.37 19.26 8.72
CA VAL A 31 25.76 18.87 8.48
C VAL A 31 26.21 19.24 7.06
N CYS A 32 25.59 20.28 6.48
CA CYS A 32 25.88 20.78 5.14
C CYS A 32 25.79 19.70 4.05
N GLN A 33 24.83 18.79 4.18
CA GLN A 33 24.69 17.63 3.30
C GLN A 33 23.90 17.89 2.02
N TYR A 34 23.21 19.02 1.90
CA TYR A 34 22.38 19.34 0.74
C TYR A 34 23.02 20.43 -0.10
N GLN A 35 22.97 20.25 -1.42
CA GLN A 35 23.43 21.24 -2.36
C GLN A 35 22.32 22.25 -2.67
N CYS A 36 22.70 23.52 -2.74
CA CYS A 36 21.82 24.61 -3.08
C CYS A 36 21.60 24.68 -4.59
N HIS A 37 20.34 24.54 -5.02
CA HIS A 37 19.96 24.65 -6.44
C HIS A 37 19.10 25.89 -6.70
N CYS A 38 19.34 26.96 -5.95
CA CYS A 38 18.77 28.29 -6.19
C CYS A 38 19.62 29.06 -7.20
N GLU A 39 19.00 29.92 -8.00
CA GLU A 39 19.73 30.85 -8.87
C GLU A 39 20.77 31.64 -8.07
N ASN A 40 21.95 31.86 -8.66
CA ASN A 40 23.12 32.45 -8.01
C ASN A 40 23.64 31.70 -6.78
N THR A 41 23.20 30.46 -6.54
CA THR A 41 23.63 29.60 -5.40
C THR A 41 23.32 30.17 -4.02
N GLN A 42 22.35 31.09 -3.92
CA GLN A 42 21.97 31.76 -2.67
C GLN A 42 20.75 31.11 -2.03
N CYS A 43 20.97 30.28 -1.02
CA CYS A 43 19.94 29.79 -0.10
C CYS A 43 20.32 30.06 1.36
N ASP A 44 19.30 30.14 2.21
CA ASP A 44 19.49 30.22 3.66
C ASP A 44 19.93 28.88 4.26
N HIS A 45 20.18 28.85 5.57
CA HIS A 45 20.58 27.64 6.31
C HIS A 45 19.56 26.49 6.18
N ASP A 46 18.30 26.82 5.95
CA ASP A 46 17.24 25.84 5.77
C ASP A 46 17.14 25.39 4.31
N GLY A 47 17.80 26.04 3.36
CA GLY A 47 17.76 25.74 1.92
C GLY A 47 16.68 26.49 1.15
N ASN A 48 16.05 27.51 1.74
CA ASN A 48 15.12 28.37 1.01
C ASN A 48 15.91 29.37 0.17
N CYS A 49 15.46 29.59 -1.07
CA CYS A 49 16.09 30.56 -1.95
C CYS A 49 15.89 31.98 -1.44
N ILE A 50 16.99 32.75 -1.35
CA ILE A 50 16.98 34.12 -0.85
C ILE A 50 16.47 35.07 -1.96
N ASN A 51 15.82 36.18 -1.57
CA ASN A 51 15.32 37.21 -2.50
C ASN A 51 14.34 36.68 -3.57
N SER A 52 13.56 35.64 -3.24
CA SER A 52 12.64 34.99 -4.17
C SER A 52 13.32 34.45 -5.43
N ALA A 53 14.62 34.14 -5.36
CA ALA A 53 15.35 33.48 -6.44
C ALA A 53 14.67 32.15 -6.82
N LYS A 54 14.63 31.84 -8.11
CA LYS A 54 14.04 30.59 -8.61
C LYS A 54 15.02 29.44 -8.42
N CYS A 55 14.53 28.23 -8.65
CA CYS A 55 15.43 27.09 -8.79
C CYS A 55 16.23 27.22 -10.10
N THR A 56 17.46 26.74 -10.11
CA THR A 56 18.25 26.62 -11.35
C THR A 56 17.62 25.59 -12.29
N SER A 57 17.84 25.74 -13.61
CA SER A 57 17.37 24.78 -14.62
C SER A 57 17.74 23.33 -14.24
N GLY A 58 16.78 22.42 -14.39
CA GLY A 58 16.91 21.01 -13.98
C GLY A 58 16.50 20.71 -12.54
N TRP A 59 16.15 21.71 -11.75
CA TRP A 59 15.74 21.55 -10.35
C TRP A 59 14.44 22.28 -10.04
N PHE A 60 13.61 21.68 -9.19
CA PHE A 60 12.34 22.27 -8.76
C PHE A 60 11.91 21.73 -7.38
N GLY A 61 10.70 22.11 -6.95
CA GLY A 61 10.05 21.54 -5.78
C GLY A 61 10.58 22.10 -4.45
N TYR A 62 10.33 21.37 -3.37
CA TYR A 62 10.73 21.79 -2.03
C TYR A 62 12.24 22.04 -1.94
N LYS A 63 12.61 23.29 -1.63
CA LYS A 63 14.00 23.75 -1.49
C LYS A 63 14.88 23.46 -2.71
N CYS A 64 14.26 23.40 -3.89
CA CYS A 64 14.92 23.07 -5.16
C CYS A 64 15.66 21.72 -5.16
N GLN A 65 15.21 20.73 -4.37
CA GLN A 65 15.94 19.46 -4.22
C GLN A 65 15.49 18.37 -5.18
N TYR A 66 14.45 18.58 -5.99
CA TYR A 66 13.95 17.57 -6.93
C TYR A 66 14.52 17.79 -8.32
N TYR A 67 15.08 16.74 -8.90
CA TYR A 67 15.53 16.76 -10.28
C TYR A 67 14.34 16.76 -11.22
N ASP A 68 14.27 17.73 -12.12
CA ASP A 68 13.21 17.83 -13.12
C ASP A 68 13.54 16.98 -14.35
N LEU A 69 12.79 15.91 -14.56
CA LEU A 69 12.97 15.04 -15.73
C LEU A 69 12.52 15.72 -17.04
N VAL A 70 11.75 16.81 -16.99
CA VAL A 70 11.33 17.54 -18.20
C VAL A 70 12.52 18.06 -18.99
N VAL A 71 13.62 18.44 -18.33
CA VAL A 71 14.85 18.91 -19.02
C VAL A 71 15.54 17.83 -19.85
N ASN A 72 15.21 16.55 -19.60
CA ASN A 72 15.71 15.41 -20.36
C ASN A 72 14.80 15.04 -21.54
N ALA A 73 13.69 15.75 -21.77
CA ALA A 73 12.80 15.49 -22.90
C ALA A 73 13.53 15.76 -24.23
N THR A 74 13.32 14.88 -25.21
CA THR A 74 14.00 14.95 -26.52
C THR A 74 13.63 16.21 -27.28
N ASN A 75 12.42 16.73 -27.06
CA ASN A 75 11.92 17.96 -27.66
C ASN A 75 11.98 19.16 -26.71
N PHE A 76 12.74 19.10 -25.61
CA PHE A 76 12.80 20.17 -24.60
C PHE A 76 13.15 21.55 -25.20
N LYS A 77 14.09 21.58 -26.16
CA LYS A 77 14.51 22.82 -26.84
C LYS A 77 13.44 23.43 -27.75
N ASP A 78 12.47 22.63 -28.17
CA ASP A 78 11.36 23.04 -29.04
C ASP A 78 10.14 23.49 -28.22
N LEU A 79 10.18 23.35 -26.89
CA LEU A 79 9.11 23.78 -26.01
C LEU A 79 9.12 25.30 -25.84
N PRO A 80 7.94 25.91 -25.57
CA PRO A 80 7.86 27.33 -25.27
C PRO A 80 8.74 27.72 -24.08
N THR A 81 9.33 28.92 -24.15
CA THR A 81 10.19 29.44 -23.08
C THR A 81 9.43 29.58 -21.77
N TRP A 82 8.16 30.03 -21.81
CA TRP A 82 7.33 30.12 -20.61
C TRP A 82 7.11 28.78 -19.90
N LEU A 83 7.24 27.65 -20.60
CA LEU A 83 7.11 26.31 -20.00
C LEU A 83 8.43 25.80 -19.40
N THR A 84 9.56 26.39 -19.81
CA THR A 84 10.92 25.90 -19.54
C THR A 84 11.80 26.90 -18.78
N ASP A 85 11.27 28.08 -18.45
CA ASP A 85 11.99 29.16 -17.74
C ASP A 85 12.06 28.97 -16.21
N ASN A 86 11.53 27.84 -15.72
CA ASN A 86 11.46 27.50 -14.30
C ASN A 86 10.74 28.56 -13.44
N ASP A 87 9.86 29.36 -14.04
CA ASP A 87 8.99 30.32 -13.36
C ASP A 87 7.56 29.79 -13.32
N GLN A 88 6.93 29.90 -12.15
CA GLN A 88 5.51 29.57 -11.99
C GLN A 88 4.59 30.74 -12.33
N ASN A 89 5.14 31.93 -12.57
CA ASN A 89 4.40 33.15 -12.87
C ASN A 89 4.45 33.54 -14.36
N THR A 90 5.42 33.04 -15.11
CA THR A 90 5.40 33.14 -16.57
C THR A 90 4.45 32.09 -17.11
N CYS A 91 3.34 32.53 -17.69
CA CYS A 91 2.31 31.62 -18.18
C CYS A 91 2.12 31.76 -19.68
N ASN A 92 1.49 30.74 -20.27
CA ASN A 92 1.12 30.74 -21.66
C ASN A 92 0.42 32.05 -22.06
N THR A 93 0.99 32.74 -23.05
CA THR A 93 0.41 33.96 -23.62
C THR A 93 -0.54 33.54 -24.73
N MET A 94 -1.77 34.07 -24.77
CA MET A 94 -2.84 33.63 -25.68
C MET A 94 -2.53 33.77 -27.20
N SER A 95 -1.32 34.16 -27.61
CA SER A 95 -0.85 34.06 -29.00
C SER A 95 -0.43 32.65 -29.41
N ASP A 96 -0.19 31.76 -28.45
CA ASP A 96 0.35 30.42 -28.67
C ASP A 96 -0.78 29.39 -28.76
N VAL A 97 -1.23 29.10 -29.98
CA VAL A 97 -2.31 28.12 -30.23
C VAL A 97 -1.74 26.69 -30.17
N PHE A 98 -1.47 26.18 -28.96
CA PHE A 98 -1.13 24.77 -28.76
C PHE A 98 -2.40 23.95 -28.46
N PRO A 99 -2.86 23.05 -29.35
CA PRO A 99 -3.96 22.14 -29.02
C PRO A 99 -3.57 21.09 -27.97
N SER A 100 -2.28 20.84 -27.83
CA SER A 100 -1.68 19.92 -26.86
C SER A 100 -0.19 20.19 -26.69
N ILE A 101 0.37 19.87 -25.52
CA ILE A 101 1.82 19.83 -25.28
C ILE A 101 2.24 18.37 -25.17
N SER A 102 3.30 18.00 -25.88
CA SER A 102 3.84 16.63 -25.89
C SER A 102 5.24 16.64 -25.31
N LEU A 103 5.51 15.85 -24.28
CA LEU A 103 6.84 15.66 -23.70
C LEU A 103 7.29 14.22 -23.95
N ARG A 104 8.38 14.02 -24.68
CA ARG A 104 8.87 12.67 -25.04
C ARG A 104 10.28 12.44 -24.53
N TRP A 105 10.58 11.23 -24.12
CA TRP A 105 11.92 10.79 -23.71
C TRP A 105 12.42 9.68 -24.63
N ASN A 106 13.72 9.44 -24.65
CA ASN A 106 14.33 8.33 -25.41
C ASN A 106 14.45 7.03 -24.60
N LYS A 107 13.94 7.05 -23.36
CA LYS A 107 13.96 5.95 -22.40
C LYS A 107 12.79 6.13 -21.45
N MET A 108 12.41 5.06 -20.77
CA MET A 108 11.35 5.12 -19.76
C MET A 108 11.88 5.70 -18.45
N TYR A 109 11.12 6.58 -17.81
CA TYR A 109 11.42 7.10 -16.48
C TYR A 109 10.34 6.71 -15.49
N LEU A 110 10.77 6.37 -14.27
CA LEU A 110 9.91 6.37 -13.10
C LEU A 110 9.82 7.81 -12.59
N PHE A 111 8.61 8.23 -12.24
CA PHE A 111 8.37 9.54 -11.64
C PHE A 111 7.52 9.37 -10.39
N ARG A 112 7.70 10.28 -9.42
CA ARG A 112 6.95 10.24 -8.16
C ARG A 112 5.70 11.08 -8.18
N TYR A 113 5.83 12.25 -8.76
CA TYR A 113 4.73 13.16 -8.98
C TYR A 113 5.06 14.10 -10.13
N LEU A 114 4.00 14.65 -10.70
CA LEU A 114 4.06 15.68 -11.72
C LEU A 114 3.49 16.95 -11.10
N ARG A 115 4.24 18.05 -11.16
CA ARG A 115 3.79 19.36 -10.67
C ARG A 115 3.27 20.19 -11.84
N LEU A 116 2.07 20.73 -11.69
CA LEU A 116 1.48 21.71 -12.60
C LEU A 116 1.28 23.02 -11.86
N ALA A 117 1.65 24.14 -12.51
CA ALA A 117 1.24 25.47 -12.08
C ALA A 117 0.43 26.15 -13.18
N VAL A 118 -0.64 26.85 -12.78
CA VAL A 118 -1.55 27.54 -13.68
C VAL A 118 -1.75 29.00 -13.26
N LYS A 119 -2.18 29.84 -14.19
CA LYS A 119 -2.37 31.27 -14.01
C LYS A 119 -3.55 31.57 -13.10
N HIS A 120 -4.64 30.85 -13.31
CA HIS A 120 -5.89 30.96 -12.57
C HIS A 120 -6.05 29.79 -11.60
N LYS A 121 -7.17 29.75 -10.87
CA LYS A 121 -7.42 28.70 -9.87
C LYS A 121 -7.54 27.33 -10.55
N ILE A 122 -6.83 26.32 -10.04
CA ILE A 122 -6.84 24.94 -10.58
C ILE A 122 -8.25 24.37 -10.70
N SER A 123 -9.14 24.68 -9.75
CA SER A 123 -10.53 24.20 -9.77
C SER A 123 -11.33 24.68 -10.98
N ASP A 124 -10.87 25.73 -11.66
CA ASP A 124 -11.51 26.34 -12.82
C ASP A 124 -10.78 26.01 -14.14
N THR A 125 -9.67 25.26 -14.09
CA THR A 125 -8.79 25.00 -15.24
C THR A 125 -8.90 23.57 -15.75
N ASP A 126 -9.30 23.42 -17.02
CA ASP A 126 -9.46 22.13 -17.70
C ASP A 126 -8.17 21.64 -18.36
N ILE A 127 -7.35 20.90 -17.62
CA ILE A 127 -6.13 20.26 -18.13
C ILE A 127 -6.28 18.74 -18.15
N GLY A 128 -6.08 18.20 -19.35
CA GLY A 128 -5.94 16.81 -19.75
C GLY A 128 -4.52 16.29 -19.52
N LEU A 129 -4.30 15.22 -18.77
CA LEU A 129 -3.00 14.51 -18.78
C LEU A 129 -3.17 13.08 -19.29
N GLN A 130 -2.25 12.62 -20.13
CA GLN A 130 -2.16 11.21 -20.54
C GLN A 130 -0.71 10.77 -20.50
N PHE A 131 -0.48 9.55 -20.02
CA PHE A 131 0.83 8.97 -19.83
C PHE A 131 0.96 7.75 -20.73
N TYR A 132 2.07 7.60 -21.44
CA TYR A 132 2.30 6.49 -22.36
C TYR A 132 3.65 5.81 -22.09
N THR A 133 3.67 4.50 -22.31
CA THR A 133 4.88 3.67 -22.36
C THR A 133 5.54 3.71 -23.74
N ASN A 134 6.68 3.03 -23.88
CA ASN A 134 7.42 2.88 -25.15
C ASN A 134 6.61 2.20 -26.27
N GLU A 135 5.63 1.37 -25.93
CA GLU A 135 4.72 0.73 -26.88
C GLU A 135 3.51 1.62 -27.25
N SER A 136 3.54 2.90 -26.85
CA SER A 136 2.40 3.82 -26.94
C SER A 136 1.15 3.32 -26.20
N ILE A 137 1.33 2.41 -25.25
CA ILE A 137 0.25 1.92 -24.38
C ILE A 137 0.02 2.96 -23.29
N GLU A 138 -1.24 3.38 -23.14
CA GLU A 138 -1.64 4.31 -22.09
C GLU A 138 -1.45 3.66 -20.70
N VAL A 139 -0.77 4.39 -19.82
CA VAL A 139 -0.52 4.01 -18.44
C VAL A 139 -1.76 4.28 -17.60
N ASN A 140 -2.28 3.24 -16.94
CA ASN A 140 -3.43 3.37 -16.04
C ASN A 140 -2.98 3.57 -14.58
N CYS A 141 -3.13 4.79 -14.07
CA CYS A 141 -2.80 5.14 -12.69
C CYS A 141 -3.87 4.64 -11.70
N THR A 142 -3.76 3.37 -11.29
CA THR A 142 -4.74 2.69 -10.41
C THR A 142 -4.88 3.25 -8.98
N ASP A 143 -3.93 4.04 -8.49
CA ASP A 143 -3.96 4.71 -7.17
C ASP A 143 -3.58 6.20 -7.32
N PHE A 144 -4.34 6.89 -8.17
CA PHE A 144 -4.18 8.31 -8.42
C PHE A 144 -4.57 9.14 -7.19
N HIS A 145 -3.74 10.13 -6.86
CA HIS A 145 -4.10 11.19 -5.93
C HIS A 145 -3.37 12.48 -6.30
N TYR A 146 -3.83 13.58 -5.72
CA TYR A 146 -3.23 14.89 -5.93
C TYR A 146 -3.04 15.62 -4.61
N VAL A 147 -2.13 16.57 -4.63
CA VAL A 147 -1.77 17.44 -3.51
C VAL A 147 -1.85 18.89 -3.98
N LEU A 148 -2.76 19.66 -3.38
CA LEU A 148 -2.84 21.09 -3.64
C LEU A 148 -1.76 21.80 -2.82
N ILE A 149 -0.73 22.29 -3.50
CA ILE A 149 0.32 23.09 -2.88
C ILE A 149 -0.22 24.50 -2.58
N ASN A 150 -1.04 25.03 -3.48
CA ASN A 150 -1.83 26.24 -3.31
C ASN A 150 -2.98 26.26 -4.34
N GLU A 151 -3.76 27.35 -4.43
CA GLU A 151 -4.89 27.45 -5.36
C GLU A 151 -4.52 27.38 -6.85
N ARG A 152 -3.23 27.57 -7.19
CA ARG A 152 -2.67 27.62 -8.55
C ARG A 152 -1.64 26.51 -8.84
N THR A 153 -1.21 25.74 -7.85
CA THR A 153 -0.19 24.68 -8.00
C THR A 153 -0.66 23.33 -7.44
N LEU A 154 -0.53 22.29 -8.26
CA LEU A 154 -0.99 20.94 -7.99
C LEU A 154 0.15 19.93 -8.23
N ASP A 155 0.38 19.05 -7.26
CA ASP A 155 1.16 17.83 -7.50
C ASP A 155 0.23 16.67 -7.76
N ILE A 156 0.57 15.87 -8.77
CA ILE A 156 -0.21 14.75 -9.25
C ILE A 156 0.63 13.50 -9.06
N HIS A 157 0.12 12.56 -8.27
CA HIS A 157 0.77 11.31 -7.94
C HIS A 157 0.02 10.15 -8.58
N CYS A 158 0.75 9.30 -9.30
CA CYS A 158 0.29 7.98 -9.69
C CYS A 158 0.90 6.99 -8.69
N GLY A 159 0.07 6.29 -7.89
CA GLY A 159 0.53 5.48 -6.74
C GLY A 159 1.52 4.35 -7.05
N ASP A 160 1.76 3.47 -6.06
CA ASP A 160 2.96 2.62 -5.91
C ASP A 160 3.38 1.71 -7.08
N ARG A 161 2.54 1.48 -8.08
CA ARG A 161 2.96 0.80 -9.31
C ARG A 161 3.48 1.82 -10.31
N ASN A 162 4.64 2.37 -9.96
CA ASN A 162 5.71 2.90 -10.80
C ASN A 162 5.59 2.51 -12.28
N SER A 163 4.70 3.20 -12.97
CA SER A 163 4.49 2.96 -14.38
C SER A 163 5.52 3.83 -15.08
N ALA A 164 6.54 3.19 -15.62
CA ALA A 164 7.59 3.89 -16.33
C ALA A 164 6.99 4.54 -17.58
N ILE A 165 7.25 5.82 -17.75
CA ILE A 165 6.68 6.63 -18.84
C ILE A 165 7.77 7.05 -19.82
N GLU A 166 7.40 7.11 -21.09
CA GLU A 166 8.24 7.66 -22.17
C GLU A 166 7.58 8.89 -22.83
N HIS A 167 6.27 9.08 -22.64
CA HIS A 167 5.55 10.18 -23.25
C HIS A 167 4.44 10.70 -22.34
N ILE A 168 4.43 12.02 -22.13
CA ILE A 168 3.31 12.73 -21.51
C ILE A 168 2.64 13.60 -22.56
N LEU A 169 1.32 13.55 -22.58
CA LEU A 169 0.49 14.36 -23.44
C LEU A 169 -0.44 15.22 -22.59
N VAL A 170 -0.24 16.53 -22.66
CA VAL A 170 -1.06 17.54 -22.01
C VAL A 170 -2.07 18.07 -23.02
N ARG A 171 -3.35 18.05 -22.67
CA ARG A 171 -4.49 18.43 -23.54
C ARG A 171 -5.47 19.32 -22.76
N GLY A 172 -6.53 19.78 -23.42
CA GLY A 172 -7.63 20.51 -22.76
C GLY A 172 -7.56 22.03 -22.93
N LYS A 173 -8.67 22.70 -22.62
CA LYS A 173 -8.82 24.15 -22.84
C LYS A 173 -7.98 25.00 -21.88
N GLY A 174 -7.57 24.41 -20.76
CA GLY A 174 -6.76 25.03 -19.72
C GLY A 174 -5.28 25.16 -20.06
N ILE A 175 -4.79 24.65 -21.20
CA ILE A 175 -3.40 24.86 -21.64
C ILE A 175 -3.05 26.35 -21.76
N LYS A 176 -4.03 27.19 -22.11
CA LYS A 176 -3.87 28.66 -22.14
C LYS A 176 -3.57 29.26 -20.76
N ASP A 177 -3.88 28.53 -19.69
CA ASP A 177 -3.65 28.93 -18.31
C ASP A 177 -2.40 28.24 -17.74
N LEU A 178 -1.73 27.33 -18.46
CA LEU A 178 -0.55 26.63 -17.96
C LEU A 178 0.64 27.59 -17.83
N CYS A 179 1.38 27.46 -16.73
CA CYS A 179 2.60 28.21 -16.48
C CYS A 179 3.82 27.29 -16.47
N SER A 180 3.79 26.21 -15.70
CA SER A 180 4.90 25.25 -15.67
C SER A 180 4.42 23.83 -15.52
N ILE A 181 5.23 22.91 -16.01
CA ILE A 181 5.12 21.48 -15.81
C ILE A 181 6.47 20.93 -15.39
N HIS A 182 6.49 20.19 -14.28
CA HIS A 182 7.70 19.53 -13.80
C HIS A 182 7.42 18.06 -13.54
N LEU A 183 8.39 17.21 -13.84
CA LEU A 183 8.29 15.77 -13.63
C LEU A 183 9.34 15.35 -12.60
N SER A 184 8.88 14.92 -11.43
CA SER A 184 9.78 14.58 -10.33
C SER A 184 10.58 13.31 -10.62
N GLY A 185 11.89 13.49 -10.83
CA GLY A 185 12.87 12.41 -10.88
C GLY A 185 13.43 12.01 -9.52
N GLY A 186 12.91 12.56 -8.43
CA GLY A 186 13.40 12.36 -7.06
C GLY A 186 14.54 13.31 -6.66
N ARG A 187 14.99 13.18 -5.42
CA ARG A 187 16.09 13.97 -4.82
C ARG A 187 17.38 13.17 -4.88
N ASN A 188 18.52 13.83 -5.04
CA ASN A 188 19.82 13.14 -4.91
C ASN A 188 20.11 12.83 -3.43
N VAL A 189 19.73 11.64 -2.99
CA VAL A 189 19.87 11.18 -1.61
C VAL A 189 21.25 10.57 -1.31
N ALA A 190 22.18 10.55 -2.28
CA ALA A 190 23.52 10.03 -2.08
C ALA A 190 24.45 11.04 -1.39
N LEU A 191 24.21 12.34 -1.59
CA LEU A 191 25.11 13.42 -1.19
C LEU A 191 25.51 13.31 0.28
N LYS A 192 26.82 13.32 0.51
CA LYS A 192 27.51 13.25 1.82
C LYS A 192 27.02 12.13 2.75
N GLN A 193 26.38 11.09 2.21
CA GLN A 193 26.01 9.90 2.98
C GLN A 193 27.24 9.10 3.40
N ARG A 194 27.03 8.17 4.34
CA ARG A 194 28.10 7.32 4.82
C ARG A 194 28.52 6.32 3.75
N THR A 195 29.79 6.38 3.37
CA THR A 195 30.38 5.46 2.39
C THR A 195 31.48 4.62 2.99
N TYR A 196 31.77 3.51 2.33
CA TYR A 196 32.88 2.62 2.61
C TYR A 196 33.46 2.12 1.29
N GLN A 197 34.77 1.94 1.22
CA GLN A 197 35.40 1.21 0.13
C GLN A 197 36.46 0.27 0.69
N THR A 198 36.66 -0.85 0.02
CA THR A 198 37.58 -1.93 0.45
C THR A 198 39.00 -1.48 0.77
N SER A 199 39.49 -0.45 0.09
CA SER A 199 40.80 0.16 0.33
C SER A 199 40.88 1.54 -0.31
N ASN A 200 41.78 2.39 0.15
CA ASN A 200 42.06 3.68 -0.46
C ASN A 200 43.48 3.67 -1.05
N TYR A 201 43.65 4.14 -2.28
CA TYR A 201 44.99 4.31 -2.85
C TYR A 201 45.77 5.43 -2.16
N THR A 202 45.13 6.57 -1.89
CA THR A 202 45.66 7.67 -1.07
C THR A 202 44.58 8.25 -0.16
N ALA A 203 44.95 9.16 0.74
CA ALA A 203 43.99 9.90 1.56
C ALA A 203 43.01 10.75 0.73
N PHE A 204 43.41 11.21 -0.45
CA PHE A 204 42.60 12.06 -1.34
C PHE A 204 41.60 11.28 -2.20
N THR A 205 41.69 9.95 -2.24
CA THR A 205 40.83 9.09 -3.05
C THR A 205 39.88 8.24 -2.19
N SER A 206 39.46 8.78 -1.04
CA SER A 206 38.56 8.13 -0.09
C SER A 206 37.18 7.84 -0.70
N SER A 207 36.39 6.95 -0.09
CA SER A 207 35.06 6.58 -0.58
C SER A 207 34.08 7.74 -0.66
N ALA A 208 34.25 8.79 0.17
CA ALA A 208 33.37 9.94 0.22
C ALA A 208 33.43 10.81 -1.06
N LYS A 209 34.49 10.66 -1.87
CA LYS A 209 34.66 11.35 -3.14
C LYS A 209 33.53 11.06 -4.14
N ALA A 210 32.96 9.86 -4.10
CA ALA A 210 31.85 9.49 -4.98
C ALA A 210 30.49 10.09 -4.58
N VAL A 211 30.39 10.88 -3.51
CA VAL A 211 29.12 11.47 -3.04
C VAL A 211 29.30 12.92 -2.59
N GLU A 212 30.30 13.61 -3.11
CA GLU A 212 30.58 15.00 -2.76
C GLU A 212 29.86 16.01 -3.67
N GLY A 213 29.16 15.52 -4.71
CA GLY A 213 28.41 16.35 -5.64
C GLY A 213 29.26 16.90 -6.78
N ASP A 214 30.52 16.46 -6.91
CA ASP A 214 31.39 16.83 -8.02
C ASP A 214 31.36 15.75 -9.11
N THR A 215 30.64 16.03 -10.19
CA THR A 215 30.58 15.13 -11.35
C THR A 215 31.83 15.20 -12.24
N SER A 216 32.88 15.93 -11.85
CA SER A 216 34.12 16.00 -12.59
C SER A 216 34.71 14.59 -12.72
N GLN A 217 34.91 14.14 -13.96
CA GLN A 217 35.36 12.78 -14.24
C GLN A 217 36.88 12.69 -14.33
N ARG A 218 37.60 13.42 -13.46
CA ARG A 218 39.05 13.59 -13.53
C ARG A 218 39.69 13.34 -12.17
N LEU A 219 40.72 12.50 -12.15
CA LEU A 219 41.52 12.29 -10.95
C LEU A 219 42.90 12.90 -11.14
N ASN A 220 43.15 14.02 -10.46
CA ASN A 220 44.45 14.69 -10.40
C ASN A 220 45.09 14.49 -9.02
N SER A 221 46.41 14.67 -8.93
CA SER A 221 47.18 14.45 -7.69
C SER A 221 46.93 15.48 -6.58
N LEU A 222 46.36 16.64 -6.91
CA LEU A 222 46.15 17.77 -6.00
C LEU A 222 44.67 18.04 -5.69
N ASP A 223 43.76 17.62 -6.56
CA ASP A 223 42.32 17.79 -6.41
C ASP A 223 41.64 16.60 -7.11
N SER A 224 41.14 15.65 -6.31
CA SER A 224 40.58 14.40 -6.79
C SER A 224 39.08 14.42 -6.55
N SER A 225 38.31 14.43 -7.63
CA SER A 225 36.85 14.23 -7.61
C SER A 225 36.46 12.76 -7.68
N CYS A 226 37.43 11.83 -7.72
CA CYS A 226 37.14 10.40 -7.85
C CYS A 226 37.71 9.57 -6.70
N THR A 227 36.96 8.52 -6.36
CA THR A 227 37.42 7.40 -5.53
C THR A 227 38.45 6.58 -6.29
N HIS A 228 39.35 5.93 -5.56
CA HIS A 228 40.32 5.01 -6.14
C HIS A 228 40.75 3.99 -5.09
N THR A 229 40.45 2.71 -5.35
CA THR A 229 40.90 1.63 -4.47
C THR A 229 42.37 1.31 -4.68
N ALA A 230 43.02 0.76 -3.66
CA ALA A 230 44.35 0.17 -3.85
C ALA A 230 44.25 -1.05 -4.78
N ALA A 231 45.35 -1.34 -5.46
CA ALA A 231 45.44 -2.43 -6.42
C ALA A 231 45.72 -3.76 -5.66
N LEU A 232 44.67 -4.35 -5.08
CA LEU A 232 44.70 -5.52 -4.18
C LEU A 232 44.08 -6.79 -4.82
N SER A 233 44.14 -7.93 -4.12
CA SER A 233 43.75 -9.28 -4.59
C SER A 233 42.32 -9.73 -4.25
N THR A 234 41.41 -8.82 -3.90
CA THR A 234 39.98 -9.11 -3.67
C THR A 234 39.15 -8.13 -4.49
N PRO A 235 38.02 -8.53 -5.11
CA PRO A 235 37.25 -7.62 -5.94
C PRO A 235 36.97 -6.32 -5.18
N PRO A 236 37.47 -5.17 -5.65
CA PRO A 236 37.29 -3.92 -4.93
C PRO A 236 35.83 -3.51 -5.00
N SER A 237 35.28 -3.14 -3.85
CA SER A 237 33.93 -2.62 -3.75
C SER A 237 33.89 -1.25 -3.09
N TRP A 238 32.83 -0.54 -3.43
CA TRP A 238 32.40 0.71 -2.83
C TRP A 238 30.94 0.56 -2.41
N THR A 239 30.60 1.05 -1.22
CA THR A 239 29.29 0.90 -0.61
C THR A 239 28.84 2.22 -0.03
N ILE A 240 27.56 2.56 -0.24
CA ILE A 240 26.86 3.68 0.39
C ILE A 240 25.77 3.14 1.31
N THR A 241 25.65 3.71 2.51
CA THR A 241 24.60 3.38 3.48
C THR A 241 23.80 4.64 3.80
N PHE A 242 22.49 4.57 3.60
CA PHE A 242 21.59 5.68 3.87
C PHE A 242 21.20 5.74 5.35
N THR A 243 21.14 6.95 5.91
CA THR A 243 20.72 7.17 7.31
C THR A 243 19.36 6.55 7.60
N ASN A 244 18.38 6.76 6.72
CA ASN A 244 17.07 6.12 6.73
C ASN A 244 16.86 5.27 5.48
N THR A 245 15.90 4.36 5.52
CA THR A 245 15.53 3.59 4.33
C THR A 245 14.80 4.51 3.35
N LEU A 246 15.15 4.42 2.06
CA LEU A 246 14.67 5.31 1.02
C LEU A 246 14.07 4.51 -0.12
N THR A 247 13.15 5.11 -0.86
CA THR A 247 12.64 4.52 -2.09
C THR A 247 13.42 5.12 -3.27
N ILE A 248 14.21 4.31 -3.98
CA ILE A 248 15.14 4.78 -5.02
C ILE A 248 14.61 4.45 -6.41
N ASP A 249 14.62 5.44 -7.31
CA ASP A 249 14.04 5.36 -8.65
C ASP A 249 15.10 5.26 -9.74
N ARG A 250 16.26 5.89 -9.51
CA ARG A 250 17.34 5.98 -10.50
C ARG A 250 18.69 6.07 -9.80
N ILE A 251 19.68 5.36 -10.34
CA ILE A 251 21.08 5.47 -9.92
C ILE A 251 21.91 5.92 -11.11
N VAL A 252 22.72 6.95 -10.92
CA VAL A 252 23.65 7.47 -11.93
C VAL A 252 25.07 7.31 -11.41
N ILE A 253 25.93 6.67 -12.20
CA ILE A 253 27.35 6.45 -11.86
C ILE A 253 28.20 7.16 -12.89
N TYR A 254 28.96 8.15 -12.44
CA TYR A 254 29.99 8.83 -13.23
C TYR A 254 31.30 8.06 -13.11
N ASN A 255 31.73 7.51 -14.24
CA ASN A 255 33.00 6.82 -14.36
C ASN A 255 34.14 7.82 -14.57
N ARG A 256 35.38 7.36 -14.42
CA ARG A 256 36.57 8.15 -14.72
C ARG A 256 36.73 8.36 -16.23
N ALA A 257 37.05 9.59 -16.66
CA ALA A 257 37.15 9.96 -18.08
C ALA A 257 38.57 10.38 -18.54
N ASP A 258 39.44 10.84 -17.64
CA ASP A 258 40.81 11.30 -17.97
C ASP A 258 41.74 10.16 -18.40
N CYS A 259 41.57 8.98 -17.80
CA CYS A 259 42.15 7.73 -18.23
C CYS A 259 41.31 6.62 -17.62
N CYS A 260 41.54 5.38 -18.04
CA CYS A 260 41.23 4.26 -17.17
C CYS A 260 39.72 3.95 -17.00
N SER A 261 38.85 4.48 -17.87
CA SER A 261 37.40 4.22 -17.87
C SER A 261 37.08 2.73 -17.92
N GLN A 262 37.94 1.92 -18.55
CA GLN A 262 37.83 0.47 -18.62
C GLN A 262 37.86 -0.24 -17.25
N ARG A 263 38.27 0.45 -16.17
CA ARG A 263 38.29 -0.11 -14.81
C ARG A 263 36.89 -0.36 -14.25
N LEU A 264 35.91 0.44 -14.67
CA LEU A 264 34.49 0.20 -14.37
C LEU A 264 33.82 -0.53 -15.54
N SER A 265 34.45 -1.60 -16.02
CA SER A 265 33.84 -2.57 -16.92
C SER A 265 33.51 -3.84 -16.14
N ASN A 266 32.40 -4.49 -16.49
CA ASN A 266 31.95 -5.72 -15.86
C ASN A 266 31.81 -5.59 -14.33
N PHE A 267 31.08 -4.57 -13.89
CA PHE A 267 30.78 -4.39 -12.47
C PHE A 267 29.43 -4.98 -12.11
N THR A 268 29.23 -5.20 -10.82
CA THR A 268 27.95 -5.58 -10.24
C THR A 268 27.51 -4.50 -9.25
N LEU A 269 26.27 -4.05 -9.38
CA LEU A 269 25.58 -3.21 -8.42
C LEU A 269 24.54 -4.06 -7.69
N GLN A 270 24.59 -4.04 -6.37
CA GLN A 270 23.62 -4.68 -5.49
C GLN A 270 23.00 -3.64 -4.56
N ALA A 271 21.69 -3.70 -4.37
CA ALA A 271 21.03 -2.91 -3.33
C ALA A 271 20.38 -3.81 -2.30
N PHE A 272 20.42 -3.36 -1.04
CA PHE A 272 19.96 -4.12 0.11
C PHE A 272 18.91 -3.34 0.89
N GLY A 273 17.89 -4.05 1.39
CA GLY A 273 16.86 -3.50 2.26
C GLY A 273 17.33 -3.38 3.73
N GLU A 274 16.39 -3.05 4.61
CA GLU A 274 16.66 -2.77 6.03
C GLU A 274 17.22 -4.01 6.78
N LYS A 275 16.79 -5.22 6.40
CA LYS A 275 17.25 -6.48 7.00
C LYS A 275 18.48 -7.04 6.28
N LYS A 276 19.17 -6.23 5.47
CA LYS A 276 20.32 -6.60 4.63
C LYS A 276 20.01 -7.67 3.57
N GLU A 277 18.74 -7.84 3.25
CA GLU A 277 18.27 -8.69 2.17
C GLU A 277 18.59 -8.05 0.82
N LEU A 278 19.06 -8.84 -0.14
CA LEU A 278 19.28 -8.39 -1.51
C LEU A 278 17.92 -8.09 -2.16
N VAL A 279 17.67 -6.82 -2.49
CA VAL A 279 16.41 -6.39 -3.12
C VAL A 279 16.59 -6.08 -4.61
N PHE A 280 17.81 -5.72 -5.02
CA PHE A 280 18.11 -5.38 -6.41
C PHE A 280 19.51 -5.83 -6.81
N HIS A 281 19.64 -6.26 -8.05
CA HIS A 281 20.90 -6.72 -8.65
C HIS A 281 20.99 -6.26 -10.11
N TYR A 282 22.13 -5.69 -10.47
CA TYR A 282 22.43 -5.20 -11.80
C TYR A 282 23.88 -5.49 -12.17
N THR A 283 24.13 -5.82 -13.43
CA THR A 283 25.48 -6.03 -13.97
C THR A 283 25.61 -5.33 -15.30
N ASP A 284 26.75 -4.67 -15.53
CA ASP A 284 27.06 -4.09 -16.84
C ASP A 284 28.51 -4.38 -17.22
N SER A 285 28.70 -4.95 -18.41
CA SER A 285 30.01 -5.31 -18.98
C SER A 285 30.59 -4.24 -19.92
N ARG A 286 29.82 -3.21 -20.27
CA ARG A 286 30.26 -2.13 -21.15
C ARG A 286 31.26 -1.23 -20.44
N THR A 287 31.91 -0.38 -21.22
CA THR A 287 32.76 0.70 -20.71
C THR A 287 32.12 2.03 -21.12
N LEU A 288 31.39 2.65 -20.20
CA LEU A 288 30.73 3.94 -20.40
C LEU A 288 31.34 4.98 -19.47
N LEU A 289 31.29 6.24 -19.88
CA LEU A 289 31.66 7.36 -19.01
C LEU A 289 30.57 7.65 -17.96
N MET A 290 29.33 7.25 -18.23
CA MET A 290 28.19 7.44 -17.33
C MET A 290 27.27 6.25 -17.47
N TYR A 291 26.87 5.66 -16.34
CA TYR A 291 25.86 4.61 -16.27
C TYR A 291 24.60 5.17 -15.63
N GLU A 292 23.44 4.82 -16.17
CA GLU A 292 22.15 5.20 -15.61
C GLU A 292 21.28 3.94 -15.47
N VAL A 293 20.91 3.63 -14.23
CA VAL A 293 20.15 2.44 -13.84
C VAL A 293 18.77 2.89 -13.39
N ILE A 294 17.73 2.53 -14.15
CA ILE A 294 16.33 3.00 -13.98
C ILE A 294 15.32 1.87 -13.69
N ASP A 295 15.68 0.60 -13.89
CA ASP A 295 14.78 -0.56 -13.63
C ASP A 295 14.80 -1.02 -12.17
N ILE A 296 15.03 -0.10 -11.23
CA ILE A 296 15.05 -0.41 -9.78
C ILE A 296 13.64 -0.43 -9.17
N ARG A 297 12.60 -0.08 -9.94
CA ARG A 297 11.17 -0.23 -9.61
C ARG A 297 10.74 0.37 -8.26
N SER A 298 11.39 1.46 -7.83
CA SER A 298 11.23 2.14 -6.53
C SER A 298 11.22 1.23 -5.32
N LEU A 299 12.22 0.37 -5.25
CA LEU A 299 12.42 -0.48 -4.08
C LEU A 299 12.86 0.35 -2.87
N THR A 300 12.45 -0.12 -1.68
CA THR A 300 12.89 0.42 -0.40
C THR A 300 14.31 -0.12 -0.10
N ILE A 301 15.29 0.77 -0.02
CA ILE A 301 16.72 0.45 0.01
C ILE A 301 17.39 1.17 1.19
N LYS A 302 18.26 0.42 1.88
CA LYS A 302 19.09 0.90 2.98
C LYS A 302 20.55 1.11 2.58
N SER A 303 21.05 0.31 1.65
CA SER A 303 22.44 0.43 1.16
C SER A 303 22.59 -0.06 -0.28
N ILE A 304 23.61 0.46 -0.97
CA ILE A 304 23.99 0.05 -2.33
C ILE A 304 25.49 -0.27 -2.33
N SER A 305 25.87 -1.36 -2.98
CA SER A 305 27.26 -1.77 -3.17
C SER A 305 27.56 -1.94 -4.66
N ILE A 306 28.67 -1.35 -5.11
CA ILE A 306 29.23 -1.48 -6.46
C ILE A 306 30.54 -2.25 -6.33
N THR A 307 30.65 -3.37 -7.02
CA THR A 307 31.83 -4.25 -7.00
C THR A 307 32.35 -4.44 -8.41
N ALA A 308 33.64 -4.13 -8.63
CA ALA A 308 34.28 -4.37 -9.92
C ALA A 308 34.61 -5.86 -10.08
N ASN A 309 34.12 -6.50 -11.15
CA ASN A 309 34.37 -7.90 -11.45
C ASN A 309 35.13 -8.02 -12.78
N TYR A 310 36.38 -7.57 -12.83
CA TYR A 310 37.15 -7.63 -14.07
C TYR A 310 37.37 -9.08 -14.53
N LYS A 311 37.01 -9.40 -15.79
CA LYS A 311 36.96 -10.78 -16.31
C LYS A 311 38.21 -11.25 -17.05
N ASP A 312 39.15 -10.36 -17.39
CA ASP A 312 40.39 -10.81 -18.02
C ASP A 312 41.34 -11.37 -16.97
N LYS A 313 41.36 -12.72 -16.93
CA LYS A 313 42.34 -13.58 -16.26
C LYS A 313 43.75 -13.44 -16.85
N GLU A 314 44.19 -12.22 -17.13
CA GLU A 314 45.64 -11.96 -17.21
C GLU A 314 46.18 -12.18 -15.80
N VAL A 315 46.72 -13.37 -15.57
CA VAL A 315 47.26 -13.82 -14.28
C VAL A 315 48.20 -12.74 -13.75
N GLY A 316 47.80 -12.05 -12.68
CA GLY A 316 48.59 -11.00 -12.02
C GLY A 316 48.10 -9.56 -12.19
N LYS A 317 47.04 -9.29 -12.98
CA LYS A 317 46.51 -7.92 -13.12
C LYS A 317 45.63 -7.54 -11.91
N LYS A 318 46.05 -6.51 -11.19
CA LYS A 318 45.35 -5.98 -10.01
C LYS A 318 44.06 -5.25 -10.43
N ILE A 319 42.94 -5.54 -9.77
CA ILE A 319 41.65 -4.89 -10.04
C ILE A 319 41.56 -3.60 -9.24
N ILE A 320 41.16 -2.52 -9.89
CA ILE A 320 40.98 -1.20 -9.27
C ILE A 320 39.57 -0.73 -9.56
N LEU A 321 38.85 -0.30 -8.52
CA LEU A 321 37.60 0.41 -8.67
C LEU A 321 37.86 1.91 -8.54
N SER A 322 37.34 2.68 -9.48
CA SER A 322 37.33 4.14 -9.43
C SER A 322 35.96 4.64 -9.89
N LEU A 323 35.31 5.40 -9.02
CA LEU A 323 34.00 6.04 -9.22
C LEU A 323 34.19 7.53 -8.96
N CYS A 324 33.73 8.39 -9.87
CA CYS A 324 33.84 9.83 -9.70
C CYS A 324 32.65 10.40 -8.95
N GLU A 325 31.43 9.99 -9.31
CA GLU A 325 30.24 10.38 -8.56
C GLU A 325 29.19 9.28 -8.68
N VAL A 326 28.44 9.03 -7.61
CA VAL A 326 27.32 8.11 -7.57
C VAL A 326 26.12 8.88 -7.03
N GLN A 327 25.23 9.28 -7.93
CA GLN A 327 24.00 9.95 -7.57
C GLN A 327 22.89 8.90 -7.46
N THR A 328 22.12 8.97 -6.38
CA THR A 328 20.96 8.09 -6.20
C THR A 328 19.75 8.99 -6.07
N TYR A 329 18.83 8.88 -7.00
CA TYR A 329 17.61 9.67 -7.02
C TYR A 329 16.45 8.87 -6.45
N GLY A 330 15.81 9.44 -5.43
CA GLY A 330 14.70 8.80 -4.75
C GLY A 330 13.97 9.74 -3.81
N ASP A 331 13.07 9.18 -3.01
CA ASP A 331 12.31 9.93 -2.01
C ASP A 331 11.95 9.05 -0.79
N CYS A 332 11.22 9.62 0.16
CA CYS A 332 10.81 8.92 1.36
C CYS A 332 9.88 7.74 1.06
N PRO A 333 9.99 6.64 1.80
CA PRO A 333 8.96 5.62 1.81
C PRO A 333 7.65 6.20 2.36
N ARG A 334 6.53 5.52 2.06
CA ARG A 334 5.22 5.90 2.63
C ARG A 334 5.28 5.98 4.14
N GLY A 335 4.57 6.96 4.69
CA GLY A 335 4.53 7.22 6.13
C GLY A 335 5.74 7.96 6.69
N LYS A 336 6.66 8.40 5.83
CA LYS A 336 7.83 9.23 6.20
C LYS A 336 7.85 10.53 5.42
N TRP A 337 8.38 11.58 6.04
CA TRP A 337 8.53 12.88 5.40
C TRP A 337 9.81 13.60 5.86
N GLY A 338 10.16 14.67 5.14
CA GLY A 338 11.35 15.48 5.36
C GLY A 338 12.52 15.15 4.42
N LEU A 339 13.56 15.98 4.45
CA LEU A 339 14.77 15.80 3.64
C LEU A 339 15.52 14.50 3.97
N GLU A 340 15.53 14.09 5.24
CA GLU A 340 16.15 12.82 5.70
C GLU A 340 15.17 11.65 5.81
N CYS A 341 13.86 11.85 5.60
CA CYS A 341 12.83 10.81 5.80
C CYS A 341 12.83 10.19 7.22
N ASP A 342 13.23 10.98 8.21
CA ASP A 342 13.33 10.58 9.62
C ASP A 342 11.99 10.72 10.36
N ARG A 343 11.18 11.70 9.96
CA ARG A 343 9.89 12.02 10.60
C ARG A 343 8.77 11.11 10.09
N ASN A 344 7.90 10.69 11.01
CA ASN A 344 6.71 9.89 10.69
C ASN A 344 5.55 10.82 10.31
N CYS A 345 4.70 10.35 9.39
CA CYS A 345 3.42 10.99 9.12
C CYS A 345 2.51 10.99 10.36
N PRO A 346 1.61 12.00 10.50
CA PRO A 346 0.58 12.02 11.53
C PRO A 346 -0.34 10.79 11.47
N THR A 347 -0.93 10.41 12.60
CA THR A 347 -1.86 9.26 12.68
C THR A 347 -3.14 9.43 11.87
N GLU A 348 -3.48 10.68 11.57
CA GLU A 348 -4.62 11.11 10.77
C GLU A 348 -4.43 10.81 9.27
N CYS A 349 -3.18 10.69 8.81
CA CYS A 349 -2.81 10.43 7.43
C CYS A 349 -1.55 9.55 7.33
N LEU A 350 -1.56 8.45 8.10
CA LEU A 350 -0.43 7.52 8.34
C LEU A 350 0.51 7.29 7.16
N ASP A 351 0.00 7.05 5.96
CA ASP A 351 0.81 6.74 4.77
C ASP A 351 0.78 7.85 3.69
N TRP A 352 -0.01 8.90 3.89
CA TRP A 352 -0.39 9.89 2.87
C TRP A 352 -0.16 11.33 3.30
N CYS A 353 0.81 11.55 4.20
CA CYS A 353 1.24 12.90 4.47
C CYS A 353 2.16 13.41 3.36
N ASN A 354 2.18 14.72 3.21
CA ASN A 354 3.09 15.42 2.32
C ASN A 354 4.53 15.09 2.68
N VAL A 355 5.32 14.65 1.69
CA VAL A 355 6.72 14.30 1.92
C VAL A 355 7.59 15.51 2.32
N GLN A 356 7.13 16.73 2.07
CA GLN A 356 7.87 17.97 2.28
C GLN A 356 7.70 18.48 3.72
N ASP A 357 6.45 18.58 4.18
CA ASP A 357 6.11 19.21 5.47
C ASP A 357 5.30 18.33 6.43
N GLY A 358 4.93 17.11 6.03
CA GLY A 358 4.21 16.16 6.87
C GLY A 358 2.73 16.49 7.07
N THR A 359 2.20 17.51 6.38
CA THR A 359 0.79 17.85 6.44
C THR A 359 -0.06 16.82 5.71
N CYS A 360 -1.33 16.70 6.08
CA CYS A 360 -2.20 15.67 5.50
C CYS A 360 -2.89 16.19 4.24
N ASP A 361 -2.23 16.13 3.09
CA ASP A 361 -2.62 16.75 1.82
C ASP A 361 -4.14 16.87 1.55
N THR A 362 -4.80 15.74 1.28
CA THR A 362 -6.23 15.68 0.92
C THR A 362 -6.97 14.56 1.65
N ARG A 363 -6.27 13.76 2.47
CA ARG A 363 -6.80 12.51 3.04
C ARG A 363 -6.66 12.51 4.55
N CYS A 364 -7.78 12.75 5.23
CA CYS A 364 -7.89 12.61 6.68
C CYS A 364 -8.69 11.35 7.01
N VAL A 365 -8.12 10.39 7.75
CA VAL A 365 -8.84 9.20 8.20
C VAL A 365 -9.52 9.50 9.54
N GLY A 366 -10.85 9.46 9.60
CA GLY A 366 -11.62 9.75 10.82
C GLY A 366 -11.68 11.22 11.24
N TYR A 367 -11.18 12.10 10.38
CA TYR A 367 -11.27 13.55 10.49
C TYR A 367 -11.66 14.16 9.14
N SER A 368 -12.10 15.41 9.13
CA SER A 368 -12.35 16.24 7.94
C SER A 368 -11.28 17.33 7.81
N ASN A 369 -11.53 18.37 7.02
CA ASN A 369 -10.67 19.55 6.82
C ASN A 369 -9.15 19.32 6.58
N PRO A 370 -8.76 18.58 5.53
CA PRO A 370 -7.39 18.64 5.02
C PRO A 370 -6.96 20.11 4.77
N PRO A 371 -5.69 20.49 5.00
CA PRO A 371 -4.57 19.61 5.37
C PRO A 371 -4.37 19.40 6.88
N TYR A 372 -5.22 20.01 7.72
CA TYR A 372 -5.03 20.04 9.18
C TYR A 372 -5.55 18.79 9.90
N CYS A 373 -6.57 18.13 9.34
CA CYS A 373 -7.21 16.94 9.93
C CYS A 373 -7.57 17.07 11.42
N ASN A 374 -8.05 18.23 11.85
CA ASN A 374 -8.36 18.49 13.26
C ASN A 374 -9.87 18.47 13.58
N GLN A 375 -10.73 18.40 12.56
CA GLN A 375 -12.17 18.24 12.74
C GLN A 375 -12.53 16.76 12.79
N VAL A 376 -12.94 16.26 13.96
CA VAL A 376 -13.38 14.87 14.12
C VAL A 376 -14.64 14.59 13.30
N CYS A 377 -14.76 13.40 12.70
CA CYS A 377 -16.00 13.01 12.05
C CYS A 377 -17.20 13.09 12.99
N GLU A 378 -18.29 13.71 12.51
CA GLU A 378 -19.57 13.72 13.21
C GLU A 378 -20.08 12.30 13.49
N PRO A 379 -20.82 12.08 14.59
CA PRO A 379 -21.45 10.80 14.87
C PRO A 379 -22.27 10.29 13.69
N GLY A 380 -22.04 9.03 13.28
CA GLY A 380 -22.69 8.45 12.11
C GLY A 380 -21.88 8.57 10.80
N ARG A 381 -20.72 9.22 10.83
CA ARG A 381 -19.77 9.30 9.70
C ARG A 381 -18.42 8.66 10.04
N TRP A 382 -17.72 8.16 9.03
CA TRP A 382 -16.41 7.54 9.19
C TRP A 382 -15.57 7.56 7.91
N GLY A 383 -14.32 7.11 8.04
CA GLY A 383 -13.39 6.88 6.94
C GLY A 383 -12.74 8.16 6.44
N LEU A 384 -12.32 8.15 5.16
CA LEU A 384 -11.62 9.27 4.53
C LEU A 384 -12.52 10.49 4.43
N ASN A 385 -12.06 11.61 4.99
CA ASN A 385 -12.73 12.91 5.01
C ASN A 385 -14.19 12.83 5.48
N CYS A 386 -14.53 11.86 6.34
CA CYS A 386 -15.88 11.64 6.85
C CYS A 386 -16.96 11.44 5.75
N THR A 387 -16.54 10.93 4.59
CA THR A 387 -17.41 10.76 3.42
C THR A 387 -18.33 9.55 3.53
N LYS A 388 -17.97 8.55 4.35
CA LYS A 388 -18.79 7.34 4.54
C LYS A 388 -19.75 7.51 5.70
N TYR A 389 -20.90 6.89 5.58
CA TYR A 389 -21.91 6.80 6.64
C TYR A 389 -21.81 5.46 7.36
N CYS A 390 -22.09 5.46 8.67
CA CYS A 390 -22.28 4.23 9.42
C CYS A 390 -23.47 3.45 8.86
N SER A 391 -23.43 2.12 8.98
CA SER A 391 -24.58 1.30 8.60
C SER A 391 -25.79 1.64 9.47
N THR A 392 -26.98 1.71 8.86
CA THR A 392 -28.25 1.92 9.59
C THR A 392 -28.61 0.76 10.50
N LYS A 393 -27.89 -0.37 10.39
CA LYS A 393 -28.03 -1.55 11.25
C LYS A 393 -27.02 -1.59 12.39
N CYS A 394 -26.17 -0.58 12.53
CA CYS A 394 -25.31 -0.44 13.70
C CYS A 394 -26.14 -0.27 14.98
N ASN A 395 -25.73 -0.95 16.04
CA ASN A 395 -26.20 -0.67 17.39
C ASN A 395 -25.47 0.58 17.91
N GLY A 396 -26.06 1.75 17.71
CA GLY A 396 -25.43 3.04 18.02
C GLY A 396 -24.57 3.56 16.87
N THR A 397 -23.45 4.21 17.18
CA THR A 397 -22.52 4.78 16.21
C THR A 397 -21.54 3.73 15.68
N CYS A 398 -20.66 4.17 14.78
CA CYS A 398 -19.53 3.39 14.34
C CYS A 398 -18.23 4.15 14.55
N ASN A 399 -17.15 3.38 14.67
CA ASN A 399 -15.81 3.88 14.79
C ASN A 399 -15.45 4.79 13.61
N ARG A 400 -15.08 6.04 13.92
CA ARG A 400 -14.77 7.08 12.93
C ARG A 400 -13.66 6.71 11.93
N MET A 401 -12.73 5.82 12.29
CA MET A 401 -11.59 5.46 11.43
C MET A 401 -11.98 4.37 10.42
N ASN A 402 -12.60 3.29 10.90
CA ASN A 402 -12.78 2.05 10.13
C ASN A 402 -14.25 1.62 9.93
N GLY A 403 -15.20 2.36 10.50
CA GLY A 403 -16.63 2.16 10.30
C GLY A 403 -17.23 1.00 11.08
N LEU A 404 -16.44 0.30 11.91
CA LEU A 404 -16.95 -0.81 12.71
C LEU A 404 -17.99 -0.29 13.71
N CYS A 405 -19.18 -0.88 13.73
CA CYS A 405 -20.24 -0.49 14.67
C CYS A 405 -19.78 -0.72 16.11
N ASP A 406 -19.83 0.31 16.95
CA ASP A 406 -19.33 0.25 18.33
C ASP A 406 -20.09 -0.79 19.17
N GLY A 407 -21.41 -0.90 18.95
CA GLY A 407 -22.27 -1.91 19.58
C GLY A 407 -22.55 -3.15 18.72
N GLY A 408 -21.85 -3.33 17.60
CA GLY A 408 -22.09 -4.41 16.63
C GLY A 408 -23.32 -4.20 15.72
N CYS A 409 -23.53 -5.12 14.78
CA CYS A 409 -24.65 -5.09 13.83
C CYS A 409 -25.91 -5.74 14.45
N LEU A 410 -27.01 -5.01 14.65
CA LEU A 410 -28.24 -5.58 15.26
C LEU A 410 -29.01 -6.47 14.30
N GLY A 411 -28.95 -7.79 14.51
CA GLY A 411 -29.64 -8.78 13.67
C GLY A 411 -28.99 -8.98 12.30
N PHE A 412 -27.78 -8.47 12.13
CA PHE A 412 -26.91 -8.67 10.98
C PHE A 412 -25.49 -9.04 11.46
N SER A 413 -24.64 -9.50 10.55
CA SER A 413 -23.23 -9.81 10.78
C SER A 413 -22.36 -8.91 9.88
N ASN A 414 -21.16 -9.33 9.47
CA ASN A 414 -20.26 -8.61 8.55
C ASN A 414 -20.09 -7.07 8.76
N PRO A 415 -19.73 -6.59 9.96
CA PRO A 415 -19.34 -5.20 10.14
C PRO A 415 -18.11 -4.87 9.26
N PRO A 416 -17.98 -3.63 8.75
CA PRO A 416 -18.80 -2.44 9.02
C PRO A 416 -20.09 -2.33 8.19
N ALA A 417 -20.29 -3.21 7.21
CA ALA A 417 -21.41 -3.10 6.26
C ALA A 417 -22.77 -3.46 6.90
N CYS A 418 -22.79 -4.46 7.78
CA CYS A 418 -24.01 -4.98 8.41
C CYS A 418 -25.11 -5.35 7.40
N THR A 419 -24.74 -6.06 6.34
CA THR A 419 -25.66 -6.43 5.25
C THR A 419 -26.12 -7.89 5.31
N GLN A 420 -25.38 -8.76 6.00
CA GLN A 420 -25.72 -10.17 6.13
C GLN A 420 -26.66 -10.38 7.32
N LYS A 421 -27.92 -10.71 7.07
CA LYS A 421 -28.90 -11.01 8.14
C LYS A 421 -28.45 -12.27 8.91
N CYS A 422 -28.75 -12.34 10.21
CA CYS A 422 -28.49 -13.55 10.98
C CYS A 422 -29.25 -14.77 10.46
N ASP A 423 -28.58 -15.92 10.50
CA ASP A 423 -29.20 -17.23 10.27
C ASP A 423 -30.30 -17.49 11.31
N SER A 424 -31.28 -18.32 10.96
CA SER A 424 -32.52 -18.46 11.73
C SER A 424 -32.35 -18.86 13.19
N GLY A 425 -31.23 -19.49 13.57
CA GLY A 425 -30.93 -19.89 14.94
C GLY A 425 -30.17 -18.85 15.78
N ARG A 426 -29.90 -17.64 15.24
CA ARG A 426 -29.08 -16.61 15.89
C ARG A 426 -29.73 -15.23 15.83
N TRP A 427 -29.41 -14.38 16.81
CA TRP A 427 -29.93 -13.04 16.92
C TRP A 427 -28.97 -12.08 17.63
N GLY A 428 -29.36 -10.80 17.68
CA GLY A 428 -28.64 -9.76 18.42
C GLY A 428 -27.41 -9.22 17.67
N PRO A 429 -26.50 -8.54 18.40
CA PRO A 429 -25.32 -7.93 17.80
C PRO A 429 -24.40 -8.97 17.16
N ASN A 430 -24.06 -8.78 15.88
CA ASN A 430 -23.20 -9.68 15.10
C ASN A 430 -23.62 -11.16 15.15
N CYS A 431 -24.92 -11.44 15.33
CA CYS A 431 -25.46 -12.79 15.44
C CYS A 431 -24.82 -13.63 16.56
N SER A 432 -24.35 -12.96 17.62
CA SER A 432 -23.63 -13.59 18.72
C SER A 432 -24.52 -14.41 19.67
N ARG A 433 -25.84 -14.19 19.66
CA ARG A 433 -26.78 -14.86 20.56
C ARG A 433 -27.50 -16.00 19.85
N ALA A 434 -27.70 -17.13 20.53
CA ALA A 434 -28.52 -18.23 20.04
C ALA A 434 -30.00 -17.98 20.37
N CYS A 435 -30.90 -18.44 19.49
CA CYS A 435 -32.33 -18.46 19.79
C CYS A 435 -32.63 -19.36 21.00
N SER A 436 -33.71 -19.05 21.72
CA SER A 436 -34.21 -19.91 22.79
C SER A 436 -34.56 -21.29 22.25
N TYR A 437 -34.23 -22.35 23.00
CA TYR A 437 -34.65 -23.72 22.68
C TYR A 437 -36.17 -23.91 22.65
N ARG A 438 -36.92 -22.94 23.20
CA ARG A 438 -38.39 -22.91 23.20
C ARG A 438 -38.97 -22.42 21.88
N CYS A 439 -38.19 -21.72 21.06
CA CYS A 439 -38.65 -21.33 19.73
C CYS A 439 -38.66 -22.55 18.80
N PHE A 440 -39.51 -22.53 17.78
CA PHE A 440 -39.55 -23.56 16.73
C PHE A 440 -38.35 -23.45 15.76
N GLY A 441 -37.13 -23.58 16.29
CA GLY A 441 -35.87 -23.53 15.54
C GLY A 441 -35.49 -22.15 14.97
N ARG A 442 -36.37 -21.15 15.10
CA ARG A 442 -36.19 -19.82 14.54
C ARG A 442 -36.61 -18.73 15.51
N CYS A 443 -35.87 -17.63 15.55
CA CYS A 443 -36.25 -16.44 16.28
C CYS A 443 -35.96 -15.18 15.47
N ASN A 444 -36.61 -14.08 15.85
CA ASN A 444 -36.40 -12.78 15.24
C ASN A 444 -34.95 -12.34 15.41
N SER A 445 -34.27 -12.06 14.29
CA SER A 445 -32.84 -11.77 14.29
C SER A 445 -32.46 -10.53 15.10
N LEU A 446 -33.38 -9.57 15.33
CA LEU A 446 -33.09 -8.36 16.09
C LEU A 446 -33.21 -8.58 17.60
N ASN A 447 -34.32 -9.15 18.07
CA ASN A 447 -34.68 -9.18 19.49
C ASN A 447 -34.76 -10.60 20.11
N GLY A 448 -34.60 -11.66 19.31
CA GLY A 448 -34.56 -13.05 19.78
C GLY A 448 -35.92 -13.66 20.10
N VAL A 449 -37.01 -12.96 19.75
CA VAL A 449 -38.39 -13.33 20.07
C VAL A 449 -38.91 -14.41 19.10
N CYS A 450 -39.74 -15.34 19.57
CA CYS A 450 -40.19 -16.51 18.80
C CYS A 450 -41.45 -16.21 17.97
N ASP A 451 -41.36 -15.28 17.01
CA ASP A 451 -42.52 -14.82 16.21
C ASP A 451 -43.18 -15.94 15.38
N GLU A 452 -42.41 -16.94 14.96
CA GLU A 452 -42.90 -18.06 14.11
C GLU A 452 -43.53 -19.21 14.91
N GLY A 453 -43.47 -19.17 16.25
CA GLY A 453 -44.07 -20.19 17.11
C GLY A 453 -43.11 -20.86 18.08
N CYS A 454 -43.71 -21.62 18.99
CA CYS A 454 -43.07 -22.23 20.14
C CYS A 454 -43.10 -23.76 20.02
N LEU A 455 -42.03 -24.46 20.44
CA LEU A 455 -41.97 -25.92 20.39
C LEU A 455 -42.09 -26.51 21.81
N GLY A 456 -43.19 -27.21 22.09
CA GLY A 456 -43.51 -27.72 23.44
C GLY A 456 -43.98 -26.65 24.43
N PHE A 457 -44.26 -25.45 23.92
CA PHE A 457 -44.82 -24.31 24.63
C PHE A 457 -45.91 -23.68 23.74
N GLU A 458 -46.81 -22.90 24.34
CA GLU A 458 -47.82 -22.10 23.66
C GLU A 458 -47.49 -20.60 23.77
N ASN A 459 -48.48 -19.72 23.55
CA ASN A 459 -48.39 -18.27 23.66
C ASN A 459 -47.18 -17.57 22.97
N PRO A 460 -47.01 -17.74 21.64
CA PRO A 460 -46.11 -16.91 20.88
C PRO A 460 -46.41 -15.41 21.09
N PRO A 461 -45.38 -14.57 21.22
CA PRO A 461 -44.00 -14.89 20.87
C PRO A 461 -43.07 -15.10 22.08
N THR A 462 -43.63 -15.22 23.30
CA THR A 462 -42.87 -15.36 24.56
C THR A 462 -42.55 -16.80 24.95
N CYS A 463 -43.34 -17.78 24.50
CA CYS A 463 -43.12 -19.21 24.74
C CYS A 463 -42.84 -19.55 26.22
N ASN A 464 -43.68 -19.04 27.12
CA ASN A 464 -43.49 -19.23 28.56
C ASN A 464 -44.52 -20.17 29.20
N ILE A 465 -45.60 -20.52 28.50
CA ILE A 465 -46.59 -21.51 28.94
C ILE A 465 -46.26 -22.85 28.28
N SER A 466 -46.03 -23.90 29.07
CA SER A 466 -45.78 -25.25 28.54
C SER A 466 -47.08 -25.92 28.10
N CYS A 467 -47.00 -26.85 27.14
CA CYS A 467 -48.19 -27.58 26.69
C CYS A 467 -48.90 -28.30 27.84
N VAL A 468 -50.22 -28.15 27.87
CA VAL A 468 -51.06 -28.96 28.75
C VAL A 468 -50.97 -30.44 28.37
N LYS A 469 -51.19 -31.32 29.36
CA LYS A 469 -51.15 -32.77 29.17
C LYS A 469 -52.07 -33.19 28.02
N GLY A 470 -51.56 -34.03 27.13
CA GLY A 470 -52.28 -34.49 25.95
C GLY A 470 -51.96 -33.76 24.66
N LEU A 471 -51.15 -32.69 24.70
CA LEU A 471 -50.73 -31.92 23.53
C LEU A 471 -49.20 -31.81 23.44
N TYR A 472 -48.67 -31.74 22.22
CA TYR A 472 -47.25 -31.56 21.95
C TYR A 472 -47.02 -30.78 20.63
N GLY A 473 -45.75 -30.52 20.31
CA GLY A 473 -45.34 -29.95 19.03
C GLY A 473 -45.41 -28.43 18.99
N MET A 474 -45.57 -27.87 17.80
CA MET A 474 -45.60 -26.42 17.60
C MET A 474 -46.90 -25.84 18.17
N ASN A 475 -46.80 -24.83 19.03
CA ASN A 475 -47.92 -24.16 19.70
C ASN A 475 -48.94 -25.14 20.29
N CYS A 476 -48.47 -26.29 20.80
CA CYS A 476 -49.30 -27.35 21.37
C CYS A 476 -50.46 -27.81 20.47
N SER A 477 -50.27 -27.75 19.15
CA SER A 477 -51.34 -28.02 18.19
C SER A 477 -51.50 -29.50 17.83
N LEU A 478 -50.61 -30.38 18.28
CA LEU A 478 -50.66 -31.82 17.97
C LEU A 478 -51.12 -32.63 19.19
N PRO A 479 -52.14 -33.51 19.06
CA PRO A 479 -52.57 -34.38 20.15
C PRO A 479 -51.61 -35.55 20.36
N CYS A 480 -51.31 -35.87 21.62
CA CYS A 480 -50.54 -37.06 22.00
C CYS A 480 -51.21 -38.35 21.48
N SER A 481 -50.41 -39.35 21.15
CA SER A 481 -50.92 -40.65 20.72
C SER A 481 -51.82 -41.28 21.79
N ASN A 482 -52.96 -41.83 21.35
CA ASN A 482 -53.88 -42.56 22.23
C ASN A 482 -53.25 -43.85 22.81
N ILE A 483 -52.13 -44.30 22.26
CA ILE A 483 -51.36 -45.45 22.73
C ILE A 483 -50.54 -45.11 23.99
N CYS A 484 -50.25 -43.82 24.22
CA CYS A 484 -49.63 -43.36 25.46
C CYS A 484 -50.56 -43.61 26.65
N ASN A 485 -49.99 -43.98 27.79
CA ASN A 485 -50.75 -44.10 29.03
C ASN A 485 -51.29 -42.73 29.44
N ASN A 486 -52.60 -42.64 29.74
CA ASN A 486 -53.29 -41.38 30.05
C ASN A 486 -53.07 -40.24 29.03
N SER A 487 -52.78 -40.57 27.76
CA SER A 487 -52.43 -39.60 26.70
C SER A 487 -51.25 -38.70 27.06
N ASP A 488 -50.30 -39.18 27.89
CA ASP A 488 -49.17 -38.39 28.37
C ASP A 488 -47.93 -38.56 27.48
N CYS A 489 -47.47 -37.47 26.88
CA CYS A 489 -46.33 -37.48 25.96
C CYS A 489 -45.43 -36.26 26.16
N HIS A 490 -44.17 -36.40 25.75
CA HIS A 490 -43.17 -35.35 25.87
C HIS A 490 -43.58 -34.13 25.00
N PRO A 491 -43.65 -32.92 25.57
CA PRO A 491 -44.28 -31.76 24.92
C PRO A 491 -43.56 -31.31 23.64
N VAL A 492 -42.28 -31.60 23.49
CA VAL A 492 -41.49 -31.26 22.29
C VAL A 492 -41.52 -32.37 21.23
N THR A 493 -41.43 -33.64 21.63
CA THR A 493 -41.14 -34.77 20.72
C THR A 493 -42.34 -35.67 20.46
N GLY A 494 -43.41 -35.57 21.26
CA GLY A 494 -44.58 -36.44 21.18
C GLY A 494 -44.34 -37.88 21.66
N GLN A 495 -43.14 -38.20 22.15
CA GLN A 495 -42.81 -39.53 22.66
C GLN A 495 -43.59 -39.82 23.94
N CYS A 496 -44.19 -41.00 24.04
CA CYS A 496 -44.97 -41.36 25.22
C CYS A 496 -44.05 -41.43 26.45
N LEU A 497 -44.43 -40.75 27.54
CA LEU A 497 -43.69 -40.83 28.80
C LEU A 497 -43.89 -42.19 29.48
N SER A 498 -45.02 -42.85 29.22
CA SER A 498 -45.32 -44.22 29.63
C SER A 498 -46.31 -44.85 28.65
N CYS A 499 -46.19 -46.16 28.45
CA CYS A 499 -47.04 -46.92 27.54
C CYS A 499 -48.19 -47.61 28.28
N ARG A 500 -49.31 -47.84 27.58
CA ARG A 500 -50.37 -48.71 28.11
C ARG A 500 -49.86 -50.14 28.28
N GLN A 501 -50.46 -50.87 29.21
CA GLN A 501 -50.04 -52.22 29.61
C GLN A 501 -49.89 -53.17 28.40
N GLY A 502 -48.72 -53.83 28.28
CA GLY A 502 -48.38 -54.72 27.16
C GLY A 502 -47.61 -54.08 25.99
N LEU A 503 -47.21 -52.82 26.12
CA LEU A 503 -46.44 -52.06 25.13
C LEU A 503 -45.16 -51.48 25.77
N GLU A 504 -44.04 -51.50 25.05
CA GLU A 504 -42.76 -50.95 25.53
C GLU A 504 -42.03 -50.16 24.42
N GLY A 505 -41.08 -49.30 24.81
CA GLY A 505 -40.29 -48.44 23.91
C GLY A 505 -40.86 -47.03 23.71
N HIS A 506 -40.05 -46.12 23.13
CA HIS A 506 -40.36 -44.67 23.00
C HIS A 506 -41.64 -44.32 22.22
N TYR A 507 -42.13 -45.25 21.39
CA TYR A 507 -43.36 -45.11 20.59
C TYR A 507 -44.42 -46.18 20.94
N CYS A 508 -44.23 -46.93 22.04
CA CYS A 508 -45.16 -47.93 22.54
C CYS A 508 -45.57 -49.00 21.52
N HIS A 509 -44.59 -49.78 21.05
CA HIS A 509 -44.84 -50.92 20.17
C HIS A 509 -45.21 -52.18 20.97
N LYS A 510 -45.96 -53.10 20.33
CA LYS A 510 -46.40 -54.37 20.96
C LYS A 510 -45.20 -55.25 21.30
N VAL A 511 -45.17 -55.77 22.53
CA VAL A 511 -44.23 -56.82 22.93
C VAL A 511 -44.66 -58.12 22.23
N GLY A 512 -43.89 -58.55 21.24
CA GLY A 512 -44.08 -59.86 20.61
C GLY A 512 -43.78 -60.98 21.60
N SER A 513 -44.69 -61.96 21.69
CA SER A 513 -44.51 -63.21 22.45
C SER A 513 -43.16 -63.87 22.14
N LYS A 514 -42.40 -64.22 23.18
CA LYS A 514 -41.18 -65.04 23.05
C LYS A 514 -41.51 -66.32 22.30
N PHE A 515 -41.00 -66.44 21.07
CA PHE A 515 -41.00 -67.69 20.32
C PHE A 515 -39.76 -68.48 20.75
N ASN A 516 -39.97 -69.56 21.51
CA ASN A 516 -38.92 -70.53 21.83
C ASN A 516 -38.63 -71.34 20.56
N ILE A 517 -37.37 -71.37 20.12
CA ILE A 517 -36.87 -72.35 19.15
C ILE A 517 -35.71 -73.08 19.84
N GLU A 518 -35.88 -74.38 20.06
CA GLU A 518 -34.83 -75.29 20.49
C GLU A 518 -33.74 -75.42 19.41
N SER A 519 -32.50 -75.56 19.85
CA SER A 519 -31.34 -75.75 18.97
C SER A 519 -31.34 -77.15 18.33
N PHE A 520 -31.12 -77.22 17.01
CA PHE A 520 -30.54 -78.40 16.37
C PHE A 520 -29.74 -78.01 15.10
N GLY A 521 -28.45 -78.34 15.12
CA GLY A 521 -27.71 -78.93 13.98
C GLY A 521 -27.32 -78.08 12.77
N LEU A 522 -26.01 -77.77 12.71
CA LEU A 522 -25.10 -77.90 11.56
C LEU A 522 -25.44 -77.23 10.22
N GLY A 523 -24.51 -76.40 9.73
CA GLY A 523 -24.29 -76.24 8.29
C GLY A 523 -23.93 -74.85 7.82
N PHE A 524 -22.66 -74.68 7.45
CA PHE A 524 -22.02 -73.56 6.76
C PHE A 524 -22.86 -72.86 5.68
N GLY A 525 -22.62 -71.55 5.52
CA GLY A 525 -22.71 -70.94 4.18
C GLY A 525 -23.12 -69.48 4.14
N THR A 526 -22.14 -68.60 3.96
CA THR A 526 -22.26 -67.37 3.15
C THR A 526 -23.34 -66.36 3.54
N GLY A 527 -23.08 -65.53 4.56
CA GLY A 527 -23.87 -64.31 4.80
C GLY A 527 -23.08 -63.15 5.39
N LEU A 528 -22.14 -63.45 6.29
CA LEU A 528 -21.33 -62.43 6.96
C LEU A 528 -20.12 -61.96 6.15
N GLY A 529 -19.63 -62.78 5.20
CA GLY A 529 -18.59 -62.35 4.27
C GLY A 529 -19.08 -61.30 3.27
N ILE A 530 -20.33 -61.39 2.81
CA ILE A 530 -20.88 -60.47 1.82
C ILE A 530 -21.11 -59.09 2.43
N LEU A 531 -21.56 -59.01 3.69
CA LEU A 531 -21.73 -57.74 4.37
C LEU A 531 -20.38 -57.06 4.68
N PHE A 532 -19.38 -57.84 5.09
CA PHE A 532 -18.03 -57.31 5.35
C PHE A 532 -17.33 -56.86 4.05
N VAL A 533 -17.48 -57.62 2.96
CA VAL A 533 -16.96 -57.24 1.63
C VAL A 533 -17.69 -56.01 1.09
N LEU A 534 -19.00 -55.88 1.26
CA LEU A 534 -19.75 -54.69 0.85
C LEU A 534 -19.33 -53.45 1.65
N VAL A 535 -19.08 -53.57 2.96
CA VAL A 535 -18.59 -52.44 3.78
C VAL A 535 -17.16 -52.06 3.38
N VAL A 536 -16.28 -53.03 3.09
CA VAL A 536 -14.92 -52.76 2.62
C VAL A 536 -14.93 -52.11 1.22
N ILE A 537 -15.80 -52.57 0.30
CA ILE A 537 -16.00 -51.94 -1.02
C ILE A 537 -16.54 -50.51 -0.87
N ILE A 538 -17.52 -50.26 0.00
CA ILE A 538 -18.05 -48.92 0.23
C ILE A 538 -16.96 -48.00 0.82
N VAL A 539 -16.18 -48.47 1.80
CA VAL A 539 -15.11 -47.66 2.41
C VAL A 539 -13.99 -47.38 1.40
N THR A 540 -13.58 -48.37 0.61
CA THR A 540 -12.57 -48.19 -0.45
C THR A 540 -13.06 -47.28 -1.57
N VAL A 541 -14.33 -47.36 -1.99
CA VAL A 541 -14.95 -46.41 -2.93
C VAL A 541 -15.04 -45.02 -2.33
N CYS A 542 -15.40 -44.86 -1.04
CA CYS A 542 -15.43 -43.55 -0.38
C CYS A 542 -14.04 -42.92 -0.26
N VAL A 543 -13.01 -43.72 0.07
CA VAL A 543 -11.62 -43.27 0.11
C VAL A 543 -11.11 -42.94 -1.29
N TRP A 544 -11.45 -43.73 -2.31
CA TRP A 544 -11.13 -43.45 -3.71
C TRP A 544 -11.86 -42.22 -4.27
N CYS A 545 -13.13 -42.00 -3.91
CA CYS A 545 -13.89 -40.78 -4.23
C CYS A 545 -13.32 -39.53 -3.52
N LYS A 546 -12.80 -39.69 -2.30
CA LYS A 546 -12.12 -38.60 -1.57
C LYS A 546 -10.75 -38.28 -2.19
N HIS A 547 -10.02 -39.31 -2.63
CA HIS A 547 -8.70 -39.16 -3.27
C HIS A 547 -8.79 -38.65 -4.71
N THR A 548 -9.81 -39.05 -5.49
CA THR A 548 -10.05 -38.53 -6.86
C THR A 548 -10.58 -37.10 -6.86
N ARG A 549 -11.31 -36.65 -5.82
CA ARG A 549 -11.69 -35.23 -5.62
C ARG A 549 -10.54 -34.32 -5.15
N LEU A 550 -9.44 -34.88 -4.63
CA LEU A 550 -8.21 -34.12 -4.38
C LEU A 550 -7.29 -34.05 -5.61
N SER A 551 -7.34 -35.03 -6.51
CA SER A 551 -6.52 -35.06 -7.73
C SER A 551 -7.09 -34.27 -8.92
N SER A 552 -8.38 -33.86 -8.89
CA SER A 552 -9.01 -33.08 -9.97
C SER A 552 -8.96 -31.56 -9.78
N ARG A 553 -8.29 -31.04 -8.75
CA ARG A 553 -8.08 -29.58 -8.56
C ARG A 553 -6.85 -29.01 -9.26
N LEU A 554 -6.14 -29.78 -10.10
CA LEU A 554 -4.94 -29.27 -10.79
C LEU A 554 -4.98 -29.29 -12.32
N THR A 555 -6.11 -29.57 -12.96
CA THR A 555 -6.20 -29.43 -14.42
C THR A 555 -7.59 -29.00 -14.87
N GLN A 556 -7.62 -27.88 -15.61
CA GLN A 556 -8.69 -27.48 -16.54
C GLN A 556 -9.96 -26.92 -15.87
N SER A 557 -10.54 -25.80 -16.26
CA SER A 557 -10.32 -24.85 -17.35
C SER A 557 -11.19 -23.64 -17.05
N SER A 558 -10.76 -22.49 -17.56
CA SER A 558 -11.62 -21.45 -18.12
C SER A 558 -13.09 -21.86 -18.29
N ASP A 559 -13.97 -21.19 -17.57
CA ASP A 559 -15.21 -20.71 -18.17
C ASP A 559 -15.68 -19.40 -17.54
N ARG A 560 -15.97 -18.46 -18.44
CA ARG A 560 -16.63 -17.19 -18.20
C ARG A 560 -17.97 -17.45 -17.50
N MET A 561 -18.17 -16.81 -16.35
CA MET A 561 -19.50 -16.51 -15.86
C MET A 561 -19.59 -15.02 -15.58
N THR A 562 -20.23 -14.32 -16.51
CA THR A 562 -20.74 -12.96 -16.37
C THR A 562 -21.66 -12.89 -15.15
N PHE A 563 -21.22 -12.20 -14.11
CA PHE A 563 -22.08 -11.74 -13.02
C PHE A 563 -22.13 -10.22 -13.05
N GLN A 564 -23.32 -9.71 -13.36
CA GLN A 564 -23.68 -8.30 -13.30
C GLN A 564 -23.65 -7.86 -11.84
N VAL A 565 -22.62 -7.10 -11.46
CA VAL A 565 -22.59 -6.38 -10.19
C VAL A 565 -23.15 -4.99 -10.45
N LYS A 566 -24.37 -4.77 -9.98
CA LYS A 566 -25.05 -3.49 -9.99
C LYS A 566 -24.39 -2.60 -8.91
N THR A 567 -23.34 -1.88 -9.31
CA THR A 567 -22.74 -0.82 -8.49
C THR A 567 -23.48 0.47 -8.80
N ILE A 568 -24.18 1.00 -7.79
CA ILE A 568 -24.75 2.33 -7.80
C ILE A 568 -23.58 3.29 -7.61
N TYR A 569 -23.04 3.86 -8.69
CA TYR A 569 -22.48 5.22 -8.75
C TYR A 569 -22.35 5.58 -10.24
N SER A 570 -23.11 6.61 -10.64
CA SER A 570 -23.02 7.44 -11.84
C SER A 570 -22.21 6.90 -13.03
N GLU A 571 -22.94 6.55 -14.10
CA GLU A 571 -22.47 6.51 -15.49
C GLU A 571 -21.60 7.76 -15.77
N THR A 572 -20.37 7.61 -16.28
CA THR A 572 -20.08 7.70 -17.72
C THR A 572 -18.93 6.79 -18.17
N HIS A 573 -19.06 6.33 -19.41
CA HIS A 573 -18.28 5.36 -20.19
C HIS A 573 -16.76 5.27 -19.99
N ALA A 574 -16.30 4.01 -19.90
CA ALA A 574 -14.93 3.59 -20.16
C ALA A 574 -14.56 3.77 -21.64
N HIS A 575 -13.48 4.50 -21.92
CA HIS A 575 -12.48 4.27 -22.96
C HIS A 575 -11.37 5.34 -22.79
N GLY A 576 -10.19 4.91 -22.31
CA GLY A 576 -9.00 5.75 -22.12
C GLY A 576 -9.06 6.62 -20.86
N ALA A 577 -7.98 6.63 -20.08
CA ALA A 577 -7.88 7.50 -18.92
C ALA A 577 -7.55 8.93 -19.37
N ASN A 578 -8.52 9.61 -19.99
CA ASN A 578 -8.44 11.04 -20.22
C ASN A 578 -8.64 11.75 -18.87
N PHE A 579 -7.56 12.22 -18.25
CA PHE A 579 -7.62 12.96 -16.99
C PHE A 579 -8.01 14.40 -17.23
N TYR A 580 -9.28 14.76 -17.13
CA TYR A 580 -9.68 16.17 -17.16
C TYR A 580 -9.76 16.70 -15.74
N VAL A 581 -8.98 17.73 -15.38
CA VAL A 581 -9.27 18.53 -14.19
C VAL A 581 -10.50 19.40 -14.52
N THR A 582 -11.71 18.85 -14.46
CA THR A 582 -12.91 19.66 -14.76
C THR A 582 -13.56 20.23 -13.51
N LYS A 583 -14.27 21.34 -13.70
CA LYS A 583 -15.20 21.94 -12.73
C LYS A 583 -16.22 20.93 -12.14
N HIS A 584 -16.50 19.81 -12.82
CA HIS A 584 -17.46 18.80 -12.37
C HIS A 584 -16.98 17.97 -11.17
N ASP A 585 -15.68 17.72 -11.03
CA ASP A 585 -15.12 16.99 -9.88
C ASP A 585 -15.25 17.77 -8.56
N TRP A 586 -15.30 19.10 -8.65
CA TRP A 586 -15.46 20.01 -7.51
C TRP A 586 -16.92 20.25 -7.10
N LEU A 587 -17.87 20.14 -8.03
CA LEU A 587 -19.29 20.35 -7.73
C LEU A 587 -19.92 19.17 -6.97
N GLN A 588 -19.37 17.96 -7.06
CA GLN A 588 -19.80 16.83 -6.22
C GLN A 588 -19.43 16.98 -4.72
N GLN A 589 -18.52 17.90 -4.37
CA GLN A 589 -18.27 18.27 -2.97
C GLN A 589 -19.15 19.42 -2.46
N LYS A 590 -19.84 20.17 -3.33
CA LYS A 590 -20.68 21.32 -2.93
C LYS A 590 -22.19 21.09 -3.01
N SER A 591 -22.70 20.01 -3.60
CA SER A 591 -24.15 19.76 -3.69
C SER A 591 -24.70 18.81 -2.61
N GLY A 592 -24.08 18.78 -1.44
CA GLY A 592 -24.69 18.20 -0.24
C GLY A 592 -25.63 19.20 0.43
N ARG A 593 -26.90 19.24 -0.04
CA ARG A 593 -28.12 19.75 0.62
C ARG A 593 -28.64 21.13 0.17
N ALA A 594 -29.79 21.10 -0.51
CA ALA A 594 -30.95 21.95 -0.20
C ALA A 594 -32.24 21.25 -0.69
N ILE A 595 -33.09 20.93 0.30
CA ILE A 595 -34.45 20.37 0.28
C ILE A 595 -34.57 18.88 -0.04
#